data_AF-A0A8T5R9X2-F1
#
_entry.id   AF-A0A8T5R9X2-F1
#
_cell.length_a   1.000
_cell.length_b   1.000
_cell.length_c   1.000
_cell.angle_alpha   90.00
_cell.angle_beta   90.00
_cell.angle_gamma   90.00
#
_symmetry.space_group_name_H-M   'P 1'
#
loop_
_entity.id
_entity.type
_entity.pdbx_description
1 polymer ?
#
loop_
_entity_poly.entity_id
_entity_poly.type
_entity_poly.pdbx_seq_one_letter_code
_entity_poly.pdbx_strand_id
1 'polypeptide(L)'
;MHTLRFDGWKLNIHFSAAHCIPFHSKCERLHGHHYAVHCEIEGELDTTGWVMDFGPVKKALKRIADRLDHRVIIPTAPGEFSHEVKDGQVHMTVVDKHYVFPEEDCVLVAVPTSTAEHLAALVLEELVGEIDFPANVRTVRVGVDEGYGQGAWTEWYGGTNARSSS
;
A
#
# COMPACT_ATOMS: atom_id res chain seq x y z
N MET A 1 8.13 -18.71 -18.35
CA MET A 1 7.75 -17.76 -17.28
C MET A 1 6.31 -17.38 -17.49
N HIS A 2 5.50 -17.40 -16.44
CA HIS A 2 4.07 -17.08 -16.49
C HIS A 2 3.78 -15.96 -15.50
N THR A 3 2.80 -15.11 -15.84
CA THR A 3 2.40 -13.96 -15.02
C THR A 3 0.96 -14.15 -14.56
N LEU A 4 0.74 -14.06 -13.26
CA LEU A 4 -0.57 -13.92 -12.65
C LEU A 4 -0.87 -12.44 -12.48
N ARG A 5 -2.08 -11.99 -12.85
CA ARG A 5 -2.48 -10.58 -12.76
C ARG A 5 -3.72 -10.43 -11.89
N PHE A 6 -3.67 -9.43 -11.01
CA PHE A 6 -4.75 -9.02 -10.13
C PHE A 6 -5.05 -7.55 -10.42
N ASP A 7 -6.16 -7.32 -11.11
CA ASP A 7 -6.66 -5.99 -11.46
C ASP A 7 -7.56 -5.51 -10.31
N GLY A 8 -7.08 -4.54 -9.54
CA GLY A 8 -7.74 -4.06 -8.33
C GLY A 8 -9.12 -3.47 -8.59
N TRP A 9 -9.29 -2.78 -9.72
CA TRP A 9 -10.58 -2.24 -10.15
C TRP A 9 -11.60 -3.35 -10.40
N LYS A 10 -11.21 -4.40 -11.12
CA LYS A 10 -12.12 -5.51 -11.45
C LYS A 10 -12.37 -6.46 -10.29
N LEU A 11 -11.43 -6.56 -9.37
CA LEU A 11 -11.49 -7.46 -8.22
C LEU A 11 -12.07 -6.81 -6.96
N ASN A 12 -12.48 -5.54 -7.00
CA ASN A 12 -12.96 -4.78 -5.82
C ASN A 12 -11.91 -4.73 -4.70
N ILE A 13 -10.64 -4.54 -5.11
CA ILE A 13 -9.49 -4.35 -4.23
C ILE A 13 -9.09 -2.88 -4.34
N HIS A 14 -9.94 -2.04 -3.78
CA HIS A 14 -9.83 -0.58 -3.82
C HIS A 14 -10.24 0.00 -2.47
N PHE A 15 -9.76 1.21 -2.17
CA PHE A 15 -10.05 1.91 -0.93
C PHE A 15 -10.18 3.41 -1.20
N SER A 16 -10.98 4.10 -0.40
CA SER A 16 -11.13 5.56 -0.44
C SER A 16 -10.47 6.16 0.79
N ALA A 17 -9.51 7.05 0.60
CA ALA A 17 -8.79 7.66 1.72
C ALA A 17 -8.47 9.12 1.48
N ALA A 18 -8.31 9.85 2.57
CA ALA A 18 -7.84 11.23 2.58
C ALA A 18 -6.33 11.30 2.89
N HIS A 19 -5.63 12.22 2.25
CA HIS A 19 -4.20 12.43 2.43
C HIS A 19 -3.78 13.86 2.04
N CYS A 20 -2.50 14.18 2.25
CA CYS A 20 -1.85 15.36 1.69
C CYS A 20 -0.38 15.04 1.38
N ILE A 21 0.22 15.80 0.47
CA ILE A 21 1.62 15.63 0.03
C ILE A 21 2.33 16.99 0.16
N PRO A 22 3.39 17.12 0.97
CA PRO A 22 4.12 18.37 1.14
C PRO A 22 4.83 18.79 -0.16
N PHE A 23 5.03 20.10 -0.33
CA PHE A 23 5.75 20.71 -1.46
C PHE A 23 5.18 20.42 -2.86
N HIS A 24 3.90 20.04 -2.94
CA HIS A 24 3.18 19.80 -4.17
C HIS A 24 1.96 20.74 -4.32
N SER A 25 1.99 21.60 -5.34
CA SER A 25 0.98 22.65 -5.63
C SER A 25 -0.46 22.40 -5.13
N LYS A 26 -1.18 21.42 -5.70
CA LYS A 26 -2.57 21.10 -5.34
C LYS A 26 -2.67 20.08 -4.20
N CYS A 27 -1.85 19.03 -4.25
CA CYS A 27 -1.85 17.93 -3.29
C CYS A 27 -1.36 18.31 -1.87
N GLU A 28 -0.80 19.51 -1.70
CA GLU A 28 -0.49 20.11 -0.40
C GLU A 28 -1.71 20.36 0.49
N ARG A 29 -2.91 20.40 -0.08
CA ARG A 29 -4.15 20.52 0.67
C ARG A 29 -4.65 19.12 1.01
N LEU A 30 -5.30 18.97 2.16
CA LEU A 30 -6.04 17.75 2.46
C LEU A 30 -7.08 17.52 1.36
N HIS A 31 -7.02 16.35 0.75
CA HIS A 31 -7.93 15.89 -0.27
C HIS A 31 -8.04 14.37 -0.15
N GLY A 32 -8.73 13.72 -1.08
CA GLY A 32 -8.82 12.27 -1.07
C GLY A 32 -8.95 11.71 -2.47
N HIS A 33 -8.74 10.41 -2.54
CA HIS A 33 -8.75 9.64 -3.76
C HIS A 33 -9.53 8.34 -3.55
N HIS A 34 -9.93 7.78 -4.68
CA HIS A 34 -10.37 6.41 -4.74
C HIS A 34 -9.22 5.61 -5.37
N TYR A 35 -8.55 4.81 -4.54
CA TYR A 35 -7.35 4.07 -4.89
C TYR A 35 -7.68 2.64 -5.29
N ALA A 36 -6.92 2.04 -6.21
CA ALA A 36 -6.97 0.61 -6.46
C ALA A 36 -5.61 -0.04 -6.27
N VAL A 37 -5.61 -1.26 -5.72
CA VAL A 37 -4.41 -2.05 -5.50
C VAL A 37 -4.35 -3.16 -6.54
N HIS A 38 -3.29 -3.14 -7.33
CA HIS A 38 -2.98 -4.13 -8.35
C HIS A 38 -1.84 -5.02 -7.90
N CYS A 39 -1.77 -6.23 -8.46
CA CYS A 39 -0.62 -7.10 -8.26
C CYS A 39 -0.30 -7.89 -9.53
N GLU A 40 0.99 -8.06 -9.80
CA GLU A 40 1.50 -9.03 -10.77
C GLU A 40 2.47 -9.98 -10.08
N ILE A 41 2.37 -11.27 -10.37
CA ILE A 41 3.28 -12.29 -9.84
C ILE A 41 3.84 -13.07 -11.01
N GLU A 42 5.17 -13.10 -11.15
CA GLU A 42 5.82 -13.87 -12.20
C GLU A 42 6.54 -15.08 -11.59
N GLY A 43 6.42 -16.22 -12.26
CA GLY A 43 7.08 -17.44 -11.83
C GLY A 43 7.11 -18.54 -12.89
N GLU A 44 7.63 -19.68 -12.48
CA GLU A 44 7.62 -20.92 -13.24
C GLU A 44 6.46 -21.80 -12.80
N LEU A 45 5.99 -22.68 -13.68
CA LEU A 45 5.00 -23.68 -13.28
C LEU A 45 5.69 -24.76 -12.46
N ASP A 46 5.09 -25.14 -11.35
CA ASP A 46 5.48 -26.32 -10.60
C ASP A 46 5.04 -27.61 -11.30
N THR A 47 5.26 -28.76 -10.64
CA THR A 47 4.85 -30.07 -11.16
C THR A 47 3.34 -30.25 -11.29
N THR A 48 2.55 -29.39 -10.64
CA THR A 48 1.08 -29.36 -10.73
C THR A 48 0.58 -28.43 -11.84
N GLY A 49 1.48 -27.65 -12.45
CA GLY A 49 1.18 -26.72 -13.53
C GLY A 49 0.80 -25.31 -13.06
N TRP A 50 1.14 -24.94 -11.81
CA TRP A 50 0.73 -23.68 -11.20
C TRP A 50 1.94 -22.82 -10.86
N VAL A 51 1.80 -21.50 -10.98
CA VAL A 51 2.75 -20.56 -10.34
C VAL A 51 2.46 -20.54 -8.84
N MET A 52 1.21 -20.24 -8.47
CA MET A 52 0.65 -20.34 -7.13
C MET A 52 -0.88 -20.20 -7.17
N ASP A 53 -1.57 -20.47 -6.05
CA ASP A 53 -3.00 -20.22 -5.91
C ASP A 53 -3.31 -18.70 -5.83
N PHE A 54 -4.33 -18.25 -6.58
CA PHE A 54 -4.80 -16.86 -6.55
C PHE A 54 -5.51 -16.48 -5.25
N GLY A 55 -6.11 -17.45 -4.55
CA GLY A 55 -7.00 -17.23 -3.41
C GLY A 55 -6.32 -16.51 -2.24
N PRO A 56 -5.17 -16.99 -1.73
CA PRO A 56 -4.44 -16.32 -0.67
C PRO A 56 -4.05 -14.88 -1.03
N VAL A 57 -3.58 -14.65 -2.26
CA VAL A 57 -3.17 -13.32 -2.75
C VAL A 57 -4.35 -12.35 -2.75
N LYS A 58 -5.49 -12.75 -3.33
CA LYS A 58 -6.70 -11.90 -3.34
C LYS A 58 -7.15 -11.52 -1.93
N LYS A 59 -7.12 -12.48 -0.99
CA LYS A 59 -7.55 -12.26 0.38
C LYS A 59 -6.61 -11.30 1.12
N ALA A 60 -5.30 -11.44 0.96
CA ALA A 60 -4.30 -10.54 1.53
C ALA A 60 -4.46 -9.11 1.00
N LEU A 61 -4.46 -8.95 -0.34
CA LEU A 61 -4.65 -7.65 -0.97
C LEU A 61 -5.94 -6.95 -0.52
N LYS A 62 -7.05 -7.70 -0.42
CA LYS A 62 -8.33 -7.14 0.05
C LYS A 62 -8.27 -6.69 1.51
N ARG A 63 -7.65 -7.48 2.40
CA ARG A 63 -7.45 -7.08 3.80
C ARG A 63 -6.64 -5.79 3.93
N ILE A 64 -5.56 -5.69 3.16
CA ILE A 64 -4.70 -4.49 3.15
C ILE A 64 -5.50 -3.27 2.69
N ALA A 65 -6.24 -3.39 1.58
CA ALA A 65 -7.10 -2.32 1.08
C ALA A 65 -8.18 -1.92 2.10
N ASP A 66 -8.86 -2.89 2.73
CA ASP A 66 -9.92 -2.63 3.70
C ASP A 66 -9.40 -1.92 4.96
N ARG A 67 -8.15 -2.16 5.36
CA ARG A 67 -7.50 -1.45 6.47
C ARG A 67 -7.29 0.04 6.17
N LEU A 68 -7.05 0.38 4.91
CA LEU A 68 -6.82 1.75 4.43
C LEU A 68 -8.12 2.48 4.07
N ASP A 69 -9.23 1.75 3.94
CA ASP A 69 -10.51 2.27 3.46
C ASP A 69 -11.24 3.16 4.48
N HIS A 70 -11.78 4.27 4.00
CA HIS A 70 -12.46 5.31 4.78
C HIS A 70 -11.59 5.88 5.91
N ARG A 71 -10.29 6.09 5.64
CA ARG A 71 -9.33 6.65 6.60
C ARG A 71 -8.66 7.93 6.12
N VAL A 72 -8.14 8.69 7.06
CA VAL A 72 -7.06 9.67 6.83
C VAL A 72 -5.73 8.95 6.98
N ILE A 73 -4.91 8.96 5.92
CA ILE A 73 -3.58 8.33 5.94
C ILE A 73 -2.60 9.27 6.63
N ILE A 74 -1.93 8.75 7.67
CA ILE A 74 -0.95 9.49 8.46
C ILE A 74 0.42 8.81 8.30
N PRO A 75 1.35 9.42 7.54
CA PRO A 75 2.73 8.95 7.43
C PRO A 75 3.46 9.02 8.79
N THR A 76 4.17 7.95 9.16
CA THR A 76 4.88 7.86 10.45
C THR A 76 6.39 7.68 10.32
N ALA A 77 6.92 7.37 9.13
CA ALA A 77 8.36 7.25 8.95
C ALA A 77 9.03 8.64 8.91
N PRO A 78 10.34 8.73 9.20
CA PRO A 78 11.06 10.01 9.17
C PRO A 78 10.86 10.79 7.86
N GLY A 79 10.49 12.05 7.98
CA GLY A 79 10.19 12.92 6.84
C GLY A 79 9.59 14.25 7.28
N GLU A 80 8.76 14.82 6.41
CA GLU A 80 8.11 16.13 6.63
C GLU A 80 6.85 16.07 7.50
N PHE A 81 6.47 14.87 7.91
CA PHE A 81 5.34 14.60 8.78
C PHE A 81 5.81 14.32 10.19
N SER A 82 5.09 14.86 11.16
CA SER A 82 5.12 14.39 12.55
C SER A 82 3.70 14.14 13.02
N HIS A 83 3.56 13.20 13.96
CA HIS A 83 2.27 12.86 14.55
C HIS A 83 2.42 12.62 16.05
N GLU A 84 1.36 12.93 16.79
CA GLU A 84 1.19 12.56 18.19
C GLU A 84 -0.22 11.98 18.35
N VAL A 85 -0.33 10.84 19.03
CA VAL A 85 -1.64 10.25 19.39
C VAL A 85 -1.88 10.53 20.86
N LYS A 86 -2.98 11.23 21.15
CA LYS A 86 -3.33 11.63 22.52
C LYS A 86 -4.83 11.83 22.64
N ASP A 87 -5.40 11.40 23.76
CA ASP A 87 -6.81 11.61 24.11
C ASP A 87 -7.80 11.16 23.00
N GLY A 88 -7.47 10.09 22.28
CA GLY A 88 -8.27 9.57 21.17
C GLY A 88 -8.22 10.42 19.90
N GLN A 89 -7.18 11.26 19.75
CA GLN A 89 -6.96 12.13 18.60
C GLN A 89 -5.57 11.93 18.02
N VAL A 90 -5.46 12.08 16.70
CA VAL A 90 -4.18 12.16 15.99
C VAL A 90 -3.91 13.62 15.64
N HIS A 91 -2.86 14.18 16.24
CA HIS A 91 -2.33 15.49 15.92
C HIS A 91 -1.25 15.33 14.85
N MET A 92 -1.58 15.63 13.61
CA MET A 92 -0.64 15.56 12.49
C MET A 92 -0.11 16.96 12.16
N THR A 93 1.21 17.09 12.08
CA THR A 93 1.87 18.26 11.51
C THR A 93 2.56 17.88 10.21
N VAL A 94 2.35 18.67 9.15
CA VAL A 94 3.06 18.54 7.89
C VAL A 94 3.61 19.90 7.51
N VAL A 95 4.93 20.04 7.54
CA VAL A 95 5.61 21.34 7.39
C VAL A 95 5.07 22.38 8.39
N ASP A 96 4.22 23.32 7.96
CA ASP A 96 3.63 24.40 8.74
C ASP A 96 2.13 24.22 9.05
N LYS A 97 1.51 23.14 8.54
CA LYS A 97 0.08 22.86 8.70
C LYS A 97 -0.14 21.89 9.85
N HIS A 98 -1.17 22.17 10.65
CA HIS A 98 -1.60 21.32 11.75
C HIS A 98 -3.03 20.82 11.52
N TYR A 99 -3.22 19.51 11.68
CA TYR A 99 -4.50 18.84 11.57
C TYR A 99 -4.74 18.01 12.84
N VAL A 100 -5.99 17.95 13.27
CA VAL A 100 -6.42 17.10 14.39
C VAL A 100 -7.61 16.29 13.92
N PHE A 101 -7.49 14.97 14.01
CA PHE A 101 -8.53 14.02 13.61
C PHE A 101 -8.86 13.09 14.79
N PRO A 102 -10.09 12.55 14.88
CA PRO A 102 -10.34 11.39 15.73
C PRO A 102 -9.41 10.23 15.35
N GLU A 103 -8.83 9.55 16.34
CA GLU A 103 -7.93 8.42 16.09
C GLU A 103 -8.62 7.30 15.30
N GLU A 104 -9.91 7.09 15.54
CA GLU A 104 -10.70 6.10 14.84
C GLU A 104 -10.87 6.38 13.34
N ASP A 105 -10.66 7.62 12.88
CA ASP A 105 -10.73 8.00 11.46
C ASP A 105 -9.37 7.90 10.76
N CYS A 106 -8.28 7.66 11.50
CA CYS A 106 -6.93 7.65 10.96
C CYS A 106 -6.41 6.23 10.72
N VAL A 107 -5.45 6.13 9.80
CA VAL A 107 -4.57 4.98 9.68
C VAL A 107 -3.12 5.45 9.69
N LEU A 108 -2.36 4.99 10.68
CA LEU A 108 -0.93 5.22 10.76
C LEU A 108 -0.21 4.24 9.83
N VAL A 109 0.65 4.74 8.95
CA VAL A 109 1.39 3.93 7.97
C VAL A 109 2.88 4.28 8.00
N ALA A 110 3.73 3.25 8.01
CA ALA A 110 5.19 3.36 8.14
C ALA A 110 5.88 3.81 6.84
N VAL A 111 5.41 4.91 6.27
CA VAL A 111 5.98 5.55 5.07
C VAL A 111 6.31 7.02 5.37
N PRO A 112 7.27 7.62 4.63
CA PRO A 112 7.65 9.02 4.85
C PRO A 112 6.63 10.01 4.25
N THR A 113 5.84 9.57 3.27
CA THR A 113 4.75 10.36 2.66
C THR A 113 3.73 9.40 2.04
N SER A 114 2.51 9.89 1.82
CA SER A 114 1.37 9.12 1.28
C SER A 114 1.23 9.24 -0.25
N THR A 115 2.34 9.25 -0.99
CA THR A 115 2.32 9.21 -2.46
C THR A 115 1.98 7.81 -2.96
N ALA A 116 1.49 7.70 -4.21
CA ALA A 116 1.27 6.40 -4.85
C ALA A 116 2.46 5.43 -4.75
N GLU A 117 3.69 5.92 -4.93
CA GLU A 117 4.91 5.11 -4.86
C GLU A 117 5.12 4.49 -3.48
N HIS A 118 4.99 5.31 -2.43
CA HIS A 118 5.18 4.85 -1.06
C HIS A 118 4.03 3.95 -0.60
N LEU A 119 2.80 4.23 -1.02
CA LEU A 119 1.67 3.34 -0.76
C LEU A 119 1.82 2.00 -1.49
N ALA A 120 2.33 1.98 -2.72
CA ALA A 120 2.63 0.73 -3.42
C ALA A 120 3.72 -0.06 -2.68
N ALA A 121 4.77 0.62 -2.19
CA ALA A 121 5.82 0.00 -1.39
C ALA A 121 5.30 -0.61 -0.08
N LEU A 122 4.46 0.13 0.65
CA LEU A 122 3.79 -0.34 1.86
C LEU A 122 2.97 -1.61 1.59
N VAL A 123 2.14 -1.60 0.55
CA VAL A 123 1.28 -2.74 0.22
C VAL A 123 2.12 -3.95 -0.21
N LEU A 124 3.20 -3.73 -0.97
CA LEU A 124 4.13 -4.81 -1.33
C LEU A 124 4.78 -5.44 -0.10
N GLU A 125 5.26 -4.60 0.83
CA GLU A 125 5.89 -5.06 2.07
C GLU A 125 4.90 -5.88 2.92
N GLU A 126 3.67 -5.38 3.10
CA GLU A 126 2.62 -6.10 3.84
C GLU A 126 2.25 -7.43 3.15
N LEU A 127 2.13 -7.44 1.82
CA LEU A 127 1.79 -8.64 1.06
C LEU A 127 2.89 -9.71 1.18
N VAL A 128 4.16 -9.31 1.04
CA VAL A 128 5.32 -10.21 1.17
C VAL A 128 5.53 -10.66 2.61
N GLY A 129 5.17 -9.83 3.59
CA GLY A 129 5.16 -10.21 5.00
C GLY A 129 4.04 -11.20 5.36
N GLU A 130 2.91 -11.15 4.68
CA GLU A 130 1.74 -11.99 4.95
C GLU A 130 1.75 -13.35 4.23
N ILE A 131 2.38 -13.42 3.06
CA ILE A 131 2.36 -14.62 2.19
C ILE A 131 3.73 -15.29 2.13
N ASP A 132 3.77 -16.59 2.41
CA ASP A 132 4.92 -17.44 2.10
C ASP A 132 4.91 -17.79 0.61
N PHE A 133 5.60 -17.00 -0.20
CA PHE A 133 5.67 -17.21 -1.65
C PHE A 133 6.53 -18.44 -1.97
N PRO A 134 6.05 -19.37 -2.82
CA PRO A 134 6.79 -20.59 -3.13
C PRO A 134 8.02 -20.29 -3.98
N ALA A 135 9.03 -21.18 -3.94
CA ALA A 135 10.34 -20.96 -4.54
C ALA A 135 10.33 -20.78 -6.08
N ASN A 136 9.24 -21.19 -6.75
CA ASN A 136 9.03 -20.99 -8.18
C ASN A 136 8.50 -19.58 -8.53
N VAL A 137 8.12 -18.75 -7.54
CA VAL A 137 7.85 -17.33 -7.72
C VAL A 137 9.17 -16.56 -7.81
N ARG A 138 9.29 -15.74 -8.86
CA ARG A 138 10.48 -14.94 -9.15
C ARG A 138 10.31 -13.49 -8.78
N THR A 139 9.14 -12.92 -9.06
CA THR A 139 8.84 -11.52 -8.77
C THR A 139 7.41 -11.35 -8.28
N VAL A 140 7.22 -10.37 -7.40
CA VAL A 140 5.91 -9.85 -7.00
C VAL A 140 5.97 -8.35 -7.22
N ARG A 141 5.07 -7.83 -8.05
CA ARG A 141 4.90 -6.40 -8.28
C ARG A 141 3.56 -5.96 -7.72
N VAL A 142 3.53 -4.81 -7.08
CA VAL A 142 2.29 -4.19 -6.59
C VAL A 142 2.18 -2.81 -7.20
N GLY A 143 0.97 -2.48 -7.64
CA GLY A 143 0.61 -1.17 -8.14
C GLY A 143 -0.43 -0.53 -7.26
N VAL A 144 -0.33 0.78 -7.03
CA VAL A 144 -1.38 1.57 -6.40
C VAL A 144 -1.76 2.72 -7.33
N ASP A 145 -3.02 2.73 -7.75
CA ASP A 145 -3.61 3.83 -8.49
C ASP A 145 -4.18 4.86 -7.51
N GLU A 146 -4.02 6.17 -7.78
CA GLU A 146 -4.73 7.26 -7.07
C GLU A 146 -6.06 7.63 -7.76
N GLY A 147 -6.31 7.02 -8.90
CA GLY A 147 -7.50 7.18 -9.71
C GLY A 147 -7.35 6.34 -10.98
N TYR A 148 -8.46 6.13 -11.69
CA TYR A 148 -8.44 5.22 -12.83
C TYR A 148 -7.36 5.60 -13.87
N GLY A 149 -6.39 4.71 -14.06
CA GLY A 149 -5.32 4.86 -15.06
C GLY A 149 -4.11 5.70 -14.63
N GLN A 150 -4.00 6.09 -13.36
CA GLN A 150 -2.83 6.81 -12.82
C GLN A 150 -2.38 6.17 -11.52
N GLY A 151 -1.17 5.61 -11.50
CA GLY A 151 -0.63 4.90 -10.36
C GLY A 151 0.87 4.65 -10.45
N ALA A 152 1.43 4.15 -9.36
CA ALA A 152 2.82 3.77 -9.24
C ALA A 152 2.97 2.28 -8.92
N TRP A 153 4.09 1.69 -9.34
CA TRP A 153 4.38 0.29 -9.12
C TRP A 153 5.74 0.11 -8.43
N THR A 154 5.83 -0.91 -7.60
CA THR A 154 7.08 -1.38 -6.99
C THR A 154 7.19 -2.90 -7.11
N GLU A 155 8.39 -3.44 -6.89
CA GLU A 155 8.65 -4.86 -7.08
C GLU A 155 9.57 -5.47 -6.03
N TRP A 156 9.29 -6.73 -5.71
CA TRP A 156 10.09 -7.61 -4.86
C TRP A 156 10.57 -8.80 -5.67
N TYR A 157 11.78 -9.29 -5.36
CA TYR A 157 12.41 -10.42 -6.01
C TYR A 157 12.51 -11.62 -5.07
N GLY A 158 12.03 -12.77 -5.56
CA GLY A 158 12.08 -14.06 -4.86
C GLY A 158 13.50 -14.41 -4.42
N GLY A 159 13.66 -14.78 -3.15
CA GLY A 159 14.95 -15.11 -2.53
C GLY A 159 15.68 -13.93 -1.91
N THR A 160 15.17 -12.69 -2.02
CA THR A 160 15.62 -11.58 -1.18
C THR A 160 14.86 -11.63 0.15
N ASN A 161 15.56 -11.93 1.25
CA ASN A 161 14.97 -11.86 2.59
C ASN A 161 14.61 -10.40 2.89
N ALA A 162 13.32 -10.05 2.87
CA ALA A 162 12.81 -8.78 3.38
C ALA A 162 12.87 -8.68 4.93
N ARG A 163 13.83 -9.35 5.57
CA ARG A 163 14.13 -9.19 7.00
C ARG A 163 15.41 -8.38 7.15
N SER A 164 15.31 -7.09 6.91
CA SER A 164 16.28 -6.12 7.44
C SER A 164 15.58 -4.81 7.74
N SER A 165 15.06 -4.70 8.95
CA SER A 165 14.88 -3.44 9.71
C SER A 165 14.52 -3.85 11.14
N SER A 166 15.56 -4.09 11.93
CA SER A 166 15.53 -4.12 13.40
C SER A 166 15.45 -2.71 13.97
#